data_AF-A0A2P6R8Z1-F1
#
_entry.id   AF-A0A2P6R8Z1-F1
#
_cell.length_a   1.000
_cell.length_b   1.000
_cell.length_c   1.000
_cell.angle_alpha   90.00
_cell.angle_beta   90.00
_cell.angle_gamma   90.00
#
_symmetry.space_group_name_H-M   'P 1'
#
loop_
_entity.id
_entity.type
_entity.pdbx_description
1 polymer ?
#
loop_
_entity_poly.entity_id
_entity_poly.type
_entity_poly.pdbx_seq_one_letter_code
_entity_poly.pdbx_strand_id
1 'polypeptide(L)'
;MKTILASESMDIPDGVTIKVKAKVIEVEGPRGKLTRNFKHLNLDFELVTDESTGKKKLKIEAWFGTRKTRAAIRTALSHVSNLIIGVTKGYRYKMRFVYAHFPINASIPSSSNAIEIRNFLGVKKVRKVQMLEGVTISRSEKVKDEMVLDGNDIELVSRSAALINQKCHVKNKDIRKFLDGIYVSERSTITTGDEGTRIDRLVQYREIVEILLLIWVCVIKDFVRFVELQLGFVKLELFSW
;
A
#
# COMPACT_ATOMS: atom_id res chain seq x y z
N MET A 1 -1.07 25.40 17.13
CA MET A 1 -0.44 24.75 18.30
C MET A 1 0.71 23.88 17.83
N LYS A 2 1.90 24.02 18.42
CA LYS A 2 3.06 23.16 18.15
C LYS A 2 3.08 22.05 19.19
N THR A 3 3.21 20.80 18.76
CA THR A 3 3.35 19.66 19.67
C THR A 3 4.82 19.53 20.04
N ILE A 4 5.13 19.39 21.33
CA ILE A 4 6.51 19.38 21.83
C ILE A 4 7.27 18.18 21.28
N LEU A 5 6.68 16.98 21.38
CA LEU A 5 7.21 15.75 20.81
C LEU A 5 6.08 14.98 20.14
N ALA A 6 6.29 14.60 18.90
CA ALA A 6 5.46 13.62 18.21
C ALA A 6 6.37 12.45 17.81
N SER A 7 6.04 11.25 18.27
CA SER A 7 6.80 10.04 17.98
C SER A 7 5.86 8.93 17.51
N GLU A 8 6.28 8.18 16.50
CA GLU A 8 5.64 6.93 16.09
C GLU A 8 6.72 5.87 15.88
N SER A 9 6.41 4.62 16.18
CA SER A 9 7.33 3.49 16.05
C SER A 9 6.74 2.40 15.16
N MET A 10 7.60 1.67 14.45
CA MET A 10 7.23 0.53 13.62
C MET A 10 8.14 -0.66 13.90
N ASP A 11 7.54 -1.85 13.97
CA ASP A 11 8.24 -3.11 14.16
C ASP A 11 8.88 -3.59 12.85
N ILE A 12 10.11 -4.08 12.92
CA ILE A 12 10.82 -4.63 11.77
C ILE A 12 10.62 -6.16 11.75
N PRO A 13 10.13 -6.75 10.63
CA PRO A 13 9.95 -8.18 10.53
C PRO A 13 11.31 -8.91 10.44
N ASP A 14 11.30 -10.18 10.87
CA ASP A 14 12.49 -11.02 10.85
C ASP A 14 12.99 -11.26 9.41
N GLY A 15 14.32 -11.24 9.22
CA GLY A 15 14.95 -11.42 7.90
C GLY A 15 15.11 -10.13 7.07
N VAL A 16 14.75 -8.97 7.62
CA VAL A 16 15.01 -7.66 7.00
C VAL A 16 16.02 -6.88 7.81
N THR A 17 17.05 -6.34 7.16
CA THR A 17 18.05 -5.48 7.80
C THR A 17 17.87 -4.04 7.35
N ILE A 18 17.79 -3.12 8.31
CA ILE A 18 17.63 -1.68 8.07
C ILE A 18 18.88 -0.96 8.58
N LYS A 19 19.47 -0.12 7.73
CA LYS A 19 20.56 0.79 8.09
C LYS A 19 20.04 2.21 7.92
N VAL A 20 20.24 3.05 8.94
CA VAL A 20 19.89 4.46 8.91
C VAL A 20 21.18 5.27 9.01
N LYS A 21 21.49 6.08 7.99
CA LYS A 21 22.64 6.99 7.96
C LYS A 21 22.19 8.37 7.51
N ALA A 22 22.28 9.37 8.40
CA ALA A 22 21.97 10.77 8.07
C ALA A 22 20.61 10.94 7.34
N LYS A 23 19.54 10.31 7.86
CA LYS A 23 18.17 10.30 7.29
C LYS A 23 18.04 9.61 5.92
N VAL A 24 19.07 8.89 5.49
CA VAL A 24 18.99 7.93 4.38
C VAL A 24 18.76 6.55 4.97
N ILE A 25 17.70 5.89 4.52
CA ILE A 25 17.32 4.56 4.97
C ILE A 25 17.65 3.57 3.86
N GLU A 26 18.46 2.58 4.20
CA GLU A 26 18.77 1.44 3.34
C GLU A 26 18.11 0.20 3.94
N VAL A 27 17.32 -0.50 3.13
CA VAL A 27 16.63 -1.73 3.52
C VAL A 27 17.17 -2.85 2.65
N GLU A 28 17.72 -3.88 3.28
CA GLU A 28 18.19 -5.09 2.60
C GLU A 28 17.30 -6.27 3.00
N GLY A 29 16.88 -7.03 2.00
CA GLY A 29 16.09 -8.24 2.20
C GLY A 29 16.38 -9.28 1.10
N PRO A 30 15.60 -10.37 1.06
CA PRO A 30 15.89 -11.51 0.18
C PRO A 30 15.82 -11.16 -1.31
N ARG A 31 14.96 -10.22 -1.72
CA ARG A 31 14.79 -9.84 -3.13
C ARG A 31 15.74 -8.74 -3.61
N GLY A 32 16.54 -8.14 -2.72
CA GLY A 32 17.49 -7.10 -3.07
C GLY A 32 17.59 -5.99 -2.01
N LYS A 33 18.13 -4.86 -2.45
CA LYS A 33 18.38 -3.67 -1.62
C LYS A 33 17.63 -2.48 -2.18
N LEU A 34 16.99 -1.72 -1.30
CA LEU A 34 16.34 -0.46 -1.64
C LEU A 34 16.85 0.66 -0.74
N THR A 35 17.06 1.83 -1.33
CA THR A 35 17.60 3.00 -0.63
C THR A 35 16.69 4.19 -0.83
N ARG A 36 16.36 4.90 0.25
CA ARG A 36 15.52 6.09 0.19
C ARG A 36 16.02 7.23 1.06
N ASN A 37 15.94 8.44 0.52
CA ASN A 37 16.44 9.66 1.16
C ASN A 37 15.29 10.48 1.76
N PHE A 38 15.35 10.75 3.07
CA PHE A 38 14.39 11.58 3.80
C PHE A 38 14.99 12.92 4.30
N LYS A 39 16.13 13.37 3.77
CA LYS A 39 16.79 14.63 4.18
C LYS A 39 15.93 15.89 4.02
N HIS A 40 14.93 15.86 3.15
CA HIS A 40 13.99 16.97 2.97
C HIS A 40 13.01 17.12 4.14
N LEU A 41 12.90 16.12 5.01
CA LEU A 41 12.06 16.15 6.20
C LEU A 41 12.90 16.42 7.45
N ASN A 42 12.43 17.35 8.27
CA ASN A 42 13.00 17.62 9.59
C ASN A 42 12.45 16.60 10.60
N LEU A 43 12.83 15.33 10.41
CA LEU A 43 12.47 14.20 11.27
C LEU A 43 13.73 13.48 11.73
N ASP A 44 13.72 12.97 12.95
CA ASP A 44 14.83 12.18 13.48
C ASP A 44 14.45 10.71 13.48
N PHE A 45 15.38 9.87 13.01
CA PHE A 45 15.17 8.45 12.79
C PHE A 45 16.12 7.69 13.71
N GLU A 46 15.56 6.86 14.57
CA GLU A 46 16.30 6.07 15.54
C GLU A 46 15.94 4.59 15.40
N LEU A 47 16.96 3.74 15.45
CA LEU A 47 16.77 2.31 15.57
C LEU A 47 16.84 1.97 17.06
N VAL A 48 15.68 1.70 17.65
CA VAL A 48 15.55 1.31 19.05
C VAL A 48 15.47 -0.21 19.11
N THR A 49 16.25 -0.82 20.00
CA THR A 49 16.12 -2.23 20.35
C THR A 49 15.31 -2.33 21.64
N ASP A 50 14.16 -2.99 21.59
CA ASP A 50 13.37 -3.22 22.79
C ASP A 50 14.00 -4.34 23.63
N GLU A 51 14.42 -4.00 24.85
CA GLU A 51 15.13 -4.90 25.77
C GLU A 51 14.31 -6.14 26.17
N SER A 52 12.98 -6.06 26.11
CA SER A 52 12.05 -7.11 26.53
C SER A 52 11.68 -8.12 25.43
N THR A 53 11.84 -7.78 24.15
CA THR A 53 11.50 -8.67 23.01
C THR A 53 12.67 -8.93 22.07
N GLY A 54 13.79 -8.20 22.20
CA GLY A 54 14.95 -8.31 21.32
C GLY A 54 14.69 -7.89 19.87
N LYS A 55 13.47 -7.39 19.57
CA LYS A 55 13.06 -6.98 18.23
C LYS A 55 13.50 -5.54 17.97
N LYS A 56 13.98 -5.30 16.76
CA LYS A 56 14.40 -3.97 16.30
C LYS A 56 13.16 -3.17 15.91
N LYS A 57 13.00 -1.98 16.47
CA LYS A 57 11.95 -1.02 16.13
C LYS A 57 12.56 0.21 15.50
N LEU A 58 11.92 0.70 14.45
CA LEU A 58 12.24 2.00 13.87
C LEU A 58 11.36 3.05 14.53
N LYS A 59 11.97 3.95 15.30
CA LYS A 59 11.30 5.10 15.92
C LYS A 59 11.56 6.34 15.06
N ILE A 60 10.50 7.09 14.78
CA ILE A 60 10.59 8.37 14.10
C ILE A 60 10.05 9.45 15.03
N GLU A 61 10.83 10.49 15.24
CA GLU A 61 10.49 11.60 16.12
C GLU A 61 10.51 12.94 15.39
N ALA A 62 9.63 13.84 15.83
CA ALA A 62 9.65 15.24 15.47
C ALA A 62 9.52 16.10 16.72
N TRP A 63 10.53 16.93 16.95
CA TRP A 63 10.52 17.95 17.99
C TRP A 63 9.85 19.23 17.50
N PHE A 64 9.02 19.84 18.37
CA PHE A 64 8.30 21.09 18.11
C PHE A 64 7.51 21.08 16.79
N GLY A 65 6.87 19.94 16.51
CA GLY A 65 6.18 19.69 15.26
C GLY A 65 4.95 20.57 15.05
N THR A 66 4.80 21.08 13.83
CA THR A 66 3.52 21.63 13.34
C THR A 66 2.64 20.50 12.82
N ARG A 67 1.37 20.79 12.48
CA ARG A 67 0.47 19.79 11.88
C ARG A 67 1.09 19.10 10.65
N LYS A 68 1.85 19.84 9.83
CA LYS A 68 2.51 19.31 8.62
C LYS A 68 3.62 18.32 8.95
N THR A 69 4.47 18.63 9.94
CA THR A 69 5.58 17.74 10.32
C THR A 69 5.08 16.48 11.02
N ARG A 70 4.03 16.59 11.84
CA ARG A 70 3.37 15.41 12.42
C ARG A 70 2.81 14.47 11.34
N ALA A 71 2.18 15.00 10.29
CA ALA A 71 1.71 14.19 9.18
C ALA A 71 2.86 13.51 8.41
N ALA A 72 4.01 14.18 8.30
CA ALA A 72 5.18 13.64 7.63
C ALA A 72 5.77 12.40 8.33
N ILE A 73 5.63 12.27 9.65
CA ILE A 73 6.04 11.07 10.40
C ILE A 73 5.36 9.83 9.82
N ARG A 74 4.03 9.86 9.72
CA ARG A 74 3.23 8.74 9.20
C ARG A 74 3.53 8.45 7.72
N THR A 75 3.80 9.49 6.92
CA THR A 75 4.23 9.34 5.52
C THR A 75 5.58 8.62 5.44
N ALA A 76 6.55 9.01 6.27
CA ALA A 76 7.86 8.36 6.32
C ALA A 76 7.73 6.89 6.75
N LEU A 77 6.94 6.59 7.79
CA LEU A 77 6.66 5.20 8.19
C LEU A 77 6.03 4.38 7.07
N SER A 78 5.06 4.95 6.36
CA SER A 78 4.40 4.27 5.23
C SER A 78 5.39 3.99 4.10
N HIS A 79 6.30 4.91 3.80
CA HIS A 79 7.36 4.67 2.82
C HIS A 79 8.31 3.55 3.27
N VAL A 80 8.74 3.51 4.54
CA VAL A 80 9.60 2.43 5.02
C VAL A 80 8.87 1.09 5.02
N SER A 81 7.60 1.04 5.44
CA SER A 81 6.77 -0.16 5.35
C SER A 81 6.70 -0.70 3.92
N ASN A 82 6.53 0.19 2.93
CA ASN A 82 6.54 -0.20 1.53
C ASN A 82 7.91 -0.74 1.05
N LEU A 83 9.02 -0.16 1.54
CA LEU A 83 10.36 -0.70 1.23
C LEU A 83 10.54 -2.10 1.79
N ILE A 84 10.09 -2.35 3.02
CA ILE A 84 10.14 -3.67 3.69
C ILE A 84 9.31 -4.69 2.89
N ILE A 85 8.07 -4.34 2.50
CA ILE A 85 7.21 -5.22 1.68
C ILE A 85 7.85 -5.45 0.30
N GLY A 86 8.49 -4.44 -0.28
CA GLY A 86 9.18 -4.52 -1.57
C GLY A 86 10.34 -5.52 -1.57
N VAL A 87 11.21 -5.50 -0.54
CA VAL A 87 12.35 -6.42 -0.45
C VAL A 87 11.97 -7.83 -0.02
N THR A 88 10.83 -8.01 0.65
CA THR A 88 10.33 -9.32 1.09
C THR A 88 9.45 -9.96 0.02
N LYS A 89 8.34 -9.31 -0.33
CA LYS A 89 7.31 -9.86 -1.22
C LYS A 89 7.38 -9.35 -2.65
N GLY A 90 7.82 -8.11 -2.86
CA GLY A 90 7.79 -7.41 -4.15
C GLY A 90 6.37 -7.07 -4.61
N TYR A 91 6.26 -6.14 -5.56
CA TYR A 91 4.99 -5.61 -6.05
C TYR A 91 4.66 -6.08 -7.46
N ARG A 92 3.38 -6.41 -7.66
CA ARG A 92 2.82 -6.87 -8.93
C ARG A 92 1.57 -6.07 -9.29
N TYR A 93 1.63 -5.36 -10.40
CA TYR A 93 0.50 -4.60 -10.95
C TYR A 93 -0.03 -5.33 -12.17
N LYS A 94 -1.31 -5.69 -12.14
CA LYS A 94 -1.99 -6.24 -13.31
C LYS A 94 -2.67 -5.10 -14.07
N MET A 95 -2.49 -5.09 -15.38
CA MET A 95 -3.08 -4.13 -16.30
C MET A 95 -3.90 -4.87 -17.34
N ARG A 96 -5.11 -4.42 -17.62
CA ARG A 96 -6.00 -5.00 -18.63
C ARG A 96 -6.21 -4.06 -19.79
N PHE A 97 -6.23 -4.61 -21.00
CA PHE A 97 -6.58 -3.87 -22.21
C PHE A 97 -8.10 -3.84 -22.35
N VAL A 98 -8.65 -2.66 -22.56
CA VAL A 98 -10.07 -2.44 -22.86
C VAL A 98 -10.16 -1.82 -24.25
N TYR A 99 -11.01 -2.39 -25.10
CA TYR A 99 -11.23 -1.92 -26.45
C TYR A 99 -12.66 -2.25 -26.89
N ALA A 100 -13.25 -1.38 -27.70
CA ALA A 100 -14.56 -1.63 -28.30
C ALA A 100 -14.45 -2.39 -29.63
N HIS A 101 -13.67 -1.87 -30.58
CA HIS A 101 -13.63 -2.40 -31.95
C HIS A 101 -12.20 -2.67 -32.44
N PHE A 102 -11.24 -1.81 -32.11
CA PHE A 102 -9.85 -1.98 -32.56
C PHE A 102 -9.05 -2.76 -31.50
N PRO A 103 -8.63 -4.01 -31.76
CA PRO A 103 -7.82 -4.76 -30.81
C PRO A 103 -6.45 -4.10 -30.62
N ILE A 104 -6.06 -3.94 -29.35
CA ILE A 104 -4.80 -3.29 -28.98
C ILE A 104 -3.68 -4.34 -28.94
N ASN A 105 -2.61 -4.11 -29.70
CA ASN A 105 -1.47 -5.02 -29.74
C ASN A 105 -0.32 -4.43 -28.91
N ALA A 106 0.09 -5.12 -27.84
CA ALA A 106 1.14 -4.63 -26.94
C ALA A 106 2.40 -5.51 -27.01
N SER A 107 3.34 -5.21 -27.88
CA SER A 107 4.59 -5.98 -28.04
C SER A 107 5.67 -5.54 -27.04
N ILE A 108 6.31 -6.51 -26.41
CA ILE A 108 7.47 -6.30 -25.54
C ILE A 108 8.72 -6.61 -26.40
N PRO A 109 9.56 -5.62 -26.74
CA PRO A 109 10.82 -5.85 -27.43
C PRO A 109 11.79 -6.63 -26.52
N SER A 110 12.75 -7.32 -27.12
CA SER A 110 13.65 -8.27 -26.45
C SER A 110 14.44 -7.69 -25.27
N SER A 111 14.58 -6.37 -25.20
CA SER A 111 15.26 -5.68 -24.11
C SER A 111 14.42 -5.52 -22.84
N SER A 112 13.17 -6.04 -22.78
CA SER A 112 12.19 -6.05 -21.66
C SER A 112 11.90 -4.72 -20.93
N ASN A 113 12.60 -3.65 -21.29
CA ASN A 113 12.58 -2.33 -20.66
C ASN A 113 11.61 -1.36 -21.35
N ALA A 114 10.91 -1.78 -22.40
CA ALA A 114 9.97 -0.93 -23.11
C ALA A 114 8.72 -1.72 -23.51
N ILE A 115 7.63 -1.01 -23.79
CA ILE A 115 6.41 -1.57 -24.38
C ILE A 115 6.10 -0.76 -25.62
N GLU A 116 5.81 -1.46 -26.70
CA GLU A 116 5.25 -0.86 -27.90
C GLU A 116 3.77 -1.20 -28.01
N ILE A 117 2.93 -0.16 -27.99
CA ILE A 117 1.48 -0.27 -28.14
C ILE A 117 1.14 0.12 -29.58
N ARG A 118 0.53 -0.80 -30.30
CA ARG A 118 0.12 -0.67 -31.70
C ARG A 118 -1.39 -0.76 -31.83
N ASN A 119 -1.92 -0.18 -32.90
CA ASN A 119 -3.34 -0.21 -33.25
C ASN A 119 -4.29 0.41 -32.21
N PHE A 120 -3.79 1.33 -31.37
CA PHE A 120 -4.64 2.04 -30.43
C PHE A 120 -5.60 2.97 -31.18
N LEU A 121 -6.91 2.76 -31.02
CA LEU A 121 -7.98 3.50 -31.71
C LEU A 121 -7.88 3.47 -33.25
N GLY A 122 -7.23 2.44 -33.83
CA GLY A 122 -7.02 2.30 -35.26
C GLY A 122 -5.91 3.19 -35.85
N VAL A 123 -5.09 3.83 -35.00
CA VAL A 123 -4.01 4.72 -35.45
C VAL A 123 -2.74 3.93 -35.78
N LYS A 124 -2.11 4.22 -36.93
CA LYS A 124 -0.85 3.57 -37.38
C LYS A 124 0.39 3.93 -36.54
N LYS A 125 0.34 5.02 -35.77
CA LYS A 125 1.43 5.50 -34.92
C LYS A 125 1.65 4.57 -33.73
N VAL A 126 2.84 3.99 -33.64
CA VAL A 126 3.27 3.16 -32.50
C VAL A 126 3.57 4.05 -31.30
N ARG A 127 2.98 3.73 -30.15
CA ARG A 127 3.26 4.41 -28.87
C ARG A 127 4.27 3.57 -28.10
N LYS A 128 5.49 4.07 -27.92
CA LYS A 128 6.52 3.40 -27.10
C LYS A 128 6.52 3.99 -25.70
N VAL A 129 6.60 3.14 -24.69
CA VAL A 129 6.72 3.50 -23.29
C VAL A 129 7.94 2.80 -22.72
N GLN A 130 8.92 3.57 -22.26
CA GLN A 130 10.09 3.04 -21.57
C GLN A 130 9.75 2.85 -20.08
N MET A 131 10.11 1.70 -19.53
CA MET A 131 9.97 1.40 -18.12
C MET A 131 11.09 2.02 -17.32
N LEU A 132 10.82 2.20 -16.03
CA LEU A 132 11.82 2.59 -15.06
C LEU A 132 12.66 1.39 -14.64
N GLU A 133 13.83 1.68 -14.08
CA GLU A 133 14.81 0.67 -13.67
C GLU A 133 14.22 -0.32 -12.66
N GLY A 134 14.56 -1.60 -12.82
CA GLY A 134 14.11 -2.66 -11.91
C GLY A 134 12.64 -3.06 -12.06
N VAL A 135 11.93 -2.58 -13.08
CA VAL A 135 10.56 -3.01 -13.41
C VAL A 135 10.58 -3.89 -14.64
N THR A 136 10.09 -5.12 -14.50
CA THR A 136 9.94 -6.09 -15.59
C THR A 136 8.48 -6.20 -16.00
N ILE A 137 8.25 -6.32 -17.31
CA ILE A 137 6.90 -6.53 -17.85
C ILE A 137 6.80 -7.94 -18.42
N SER A 138 5.72 -8.62 -18.09
CA SER A 138 5.35 -9.89 -18.70
C SER A 138 3.92 -9.83 -19.21
N ARG A 139 3.61 -10.64 -20.22
CA ARG A 139 2.21 -10.91 -20.60
C ARG A 139 1.69 -12.06 -19.76
N SER A 140 0.45 -11.93 -19.27
CA SER A 140 -0.21 -13.00 -18.53
C SER A 140 -0.61 -14.11 -19.51
N GLU A 141 -0.25 -15.36 -19.20
CA GLU A 141 -0.66 -16.52 -20.01
C GLU A 141 -2.09 -16.96 -19.68
N LYS A 142 -2.53 -16.71 -18.44
CA LYS A 142 -3.80 -17.20 -17.90
C LYS A 142 -5.00 -16.43 -18.42
N VAL A 143 -4.84 -15.12 -18.63
CA VAL A 143 -5.91 -14.21 -19.01
C VAL A 143 -5.49 -13.47 -20.27
N LYS A 144 -6.28 -13.61 -21.32
CA LYS A 144 -6.11 -12.84 -22.54
C LYS A 144 -6.24 -11.35 -22.22
N ASP A 145 -5.44 -10.54 -22.90
CA ASP A 145 -5.48 -9.09 -22.79
C ASP A 145 -5.18 -8.59 -21.36
N GLU A 146 -4.22 -9.25 -20.71
CA GLU A 146 -3.64 -8.83 -19.43
C GLU A 146 -2.11 -8.77 -19.51
N MET A 147 -1.57 -7.73 -18.90
CA MET A 147 -0.15 -7.46 -18.73
C MET A 147 0.17 -7.36 -17.24
N VAL A 148 1.33 -7.85 -16.86
CA VAL A 148 1.80 -7.85 -15.48
C VAL A 148 3.09 -7.04 -15.41
N LEU A 149 3.14 -6.08 -14.47
CA LEU A 149 4.33 -5.31 -14.13
C LEU A 149 4.82 -5.77 -12.77
N ASP A 150 6.03 -6.30 -12.74
CA ASP A 150 6.68 -6.80 -11.54
C ASP A 150 7.88 -5.91 -11.20
N GLY A 151 8.06 -5.62 -9.91
CA GLY A 151 9.22 -4.87 -9.43
C GLY A 151 9.30 -4.83 -7.91
N ASN A 152 10.43 -4.37 -7.39
CA ASN A 152 10.66 -4.31 -5.95
C ASN A 152 10.19 -2.98 -5.34
N ASP A 153 10.30 -1.86 -6.07
CA ASP A 153 9.85 -0.54 -5.60
C ASP A 153 8.44 -0.21 -6.12
N ILE A 154 7.52 0.05 -5.19
CA ILE A 154 6.13 0.42 -5.50
C ILE A 154 6.01 1.68 -6.35
N GLU A 155 6.89 2.67 -6.15
CA GLU A 155 6.79 3.95 -6.86
C GLU A 155 7.21 3.82 -8.32
N LEU A 156 8.27 3.04 -8.57
CA LEU A 156 8.75 2.79 -9.93
C LEU A 156 7.76 1.92 -10.71
N VAL A 157 7.20 0.88 -10.08
CA VAL A 157 6.16 0.03 -10.69
C VAL A 157 4.90 0.86 -10.99
N SER A 158 4.42 1.62 -10.01
CA SER A 158 3.22 2.45 -10.15
C SER A 158 3.39 3.54 -11.21
N ARG A 159 4.56 4.21 -11.23
CA ARG A 159 4.86 5.25 -12.23
C ARG A 159 4.97 4.67 -13.63
N SER A 160 5.57 3.48 -13.78
CA SER A 160 5.63 2.77 -15.06
C SER A 160 4.23 2.42 -15.58
N ALA A 161 3.35 1.91 -14.72
CA ALA A 161 1.94 1.67 -15.06
C ALA A 161 1.19 2.97 -15.41
N ALA A 162 1.45 4.06 -14.70
CA ALA A 162 0.86 5.36 -14.97
C ALA A 162 1.30 5.94 -16.33
N LEU A 163 2.57 5.77 -16.72
CA LEU A 163 3.07 6.19 -18.02
C LEU A 163 2.37 5.47 -19.17
N ILE A 164 2.08 4.17 -19.01
CA ILE A 164 1.29 3.39 -19.97
C ILE A 164 -0.12 3.97 -20.09
N ASN A 165 -0.81 4.20 -18.97
CA ASN A 165 -2.16 4.74 -18.97
C ASN A 165 -2.21 6.15 -19.60
N GLN A 166 -1.28 7.03 -19.22
CA GLN A 166 -1.19 8.38 -19.78
C GLN A 166 -0.97 8.39 -21.29
N LYS A 167 -0.13 7.46 -21.78
CA LYS A 167 0.11 7.28 -23.22
C LYS A 167 -1.10 6.68 -23.92
N CYS A 168 -2.01 6.00 -23.22
CA CYS A 168 -3.24 5.42 -23.77
C CYS A 168 -4.48 6.31 -23.61
N HIS A 169 -4.35 7.56 -23.13
CA HIS A 169 -5.53 8.43 -23.10
C HIS A 169 -5.98 8.83 -24.51
N VAL A 170 -7.30 8.77 -24.71
CA VAL A 170 -7.99 9.29 -25.89
C VAL A 170 -8.01 10.82 -25.81
N LYS A 171 -7.67 11.49 -26.91
CA LYS A 171 -7.72 12.95 -27.04
C LYS A 171 -8.76 13.36 -28.06
N ASN A 172 -9.34 14.55 -27.90
CA ASN A 172 -10.29 15.17 -28.84
C ASN A 172 -11.54 14.33 -29.13
N LYS A 173 -11.94 13.45 -28.20
CA LYS A 173 -13.18 12.66 -28.24
C LYS A 173 -13.77 12.58 -26.83
N ASP A 174 -15.04 12.21 -26.75
CA ASP A 174 -15.71 12.00 -25.47
C ASP A 174 -15.21 10.72 -24.77
N ILE A 175 -14.55 10.92 -23.62
CA ILE A 175 -13.97 9.85 -22.78
C ILE A 175 -15.02 8.93 -22.15
N ARG A 176 -16.30 9.34 -22.10
CA ARG A 176 -17.38 8.52 -21.54
C ARG A 176 -17.85 7.44 -22.51
N LYS A 177 -17.69 7.68 -23.81
CA LYS A 177 -18.04 6.75 -24.88
C LYS A 177 -16.84 5.95 -25.36
N PHE A 178 -15.66 6.58 -25.43
CA PHE A 178 -14.42 5.93 -25.84
C PHE A 178 -13.59 5.54 -24.62
N LEU A 179 -13.88 4.34 -24.11
CA LEU A 179 -13.19 3.71 -22.96
C LEU A 179 -11.98 2.86 -23.38
N ASP A 180 -11.56 2.96 -24.64
CA ASP A 180 -10.40 2.24 -25.16
C ASP A 180 -9.13 2.69 -24.43
N GLY A 181 -8.42 1.75 -23.81
CA GLY A 181 -7.33 2.08 -22.91
C GLY A 181 -6.67 0.87 -22.28
N ILE A 182 -5.65 1.13 -21.47
CA ILE A 182 -4.99 0.12 -20.64
C ILE A 182 -5.05 0.61 -19.21
N TYR A 183 -5.74 -0.14 -18.36
CA TYR A 183 -6.02 0.25 -16.98
C TYR A 183 -5.43 -0.73 -15.99
N VAL A 184 -5.06 -0.24 -14.81
CA VAL A 184 -4.64 -1.09 -13.69
C VAL A 184 -5.88 -1.78 -13.13
N SER A 185 -5.92 -3.10 -13.18
CA SER A 185 -7.03 -3.91 -12.65
C SER A 185 -6.81 -4.25 -11.18
N GLU A 186 -5.61 -4.68 -10.83
CA GLU A 186 -5.28 -5.18 -9.50
C GLU A 186 -3.88 -4.76 -9.07
N ARG A 187 -3.72 -4.45 -7.79
CA ARG A 187 -2.43 -4.24 -7.13
C ARG A 187 -2.22 -5.38 -6.14
N SER A 188 -1.18 -6.16 -6.36
CA SER A 188 -0.89 -7.39 -5.62
C SER A 188 0.60 -7.47 -5.28
N THR A 189 1.00 -8.50 -4.53
CA THR A 189 2.40 -8.83 -4.28
C THR A 189 2.81 -10.07 -5.08
N ILE A 190 4.11 -10.24 -5.34
CA ILE A 190 4.60 -11.31 -6.23
C ILE A 190 4.65 -12.65 -5.51
N THR A 191 5.27 -12.70 -4.33
CA THR A 191 5.22 -13.89 -3.48
C THR A 191 4.00 -13.79 -2.59
N THR A 192 2.96 -14.51 -2.96
CA THR A 192 1.94 -14.93 -2.00
C THR A 192 2.65 -15.89 -1.06
N GLY A 193 3.15 -15.41 0.07
CA GLY A 193 3.29 -16.31 1.21
C GLY A 193 1.91 -16.92 1.45
N ASP A 194 1.85 -18.22 1.66
CA ASP A 194 0.65 -18.88 2.17
C ASP A 194 0.07 -18.02 3.30
N GLU A 195 -1.25 -17.78 3.30
CA GLU A 195 -2.03 -16.82 4.13
C GLU A 195 -2.53 -15.53 3.44
N GLY A 196 -2.74 -15.55 2.13
CA GLY A 196 -3.40 -14.45 1.39
C GLY A 196 -4.94 -14.40 1.46
N THR A 197 -5.63 -15.20 2.28
CA THR A 197 -7.12 -15.19 2.32
C THR A 197 -7.70 -15.53 3.70
N ARG A 198 -7.49 -14.70 4.74
CA ARG A 198 -8.44 -14.55 5.87
C ARG A 198 -8.01 -13.51 6.92
N ILE A 199 -6.71 -13.32 7.15
CA ILE A 199 -6.22 -12.64 8.35
C ILE A 199 -6.34 -11.11 8.26
N ASP A 200 -6.08 -10.49 7.10
CA ASP A 200 -6.21 -9.03 6.94
C ASP A 200 -7.67 -8.55 7.07
N ARG A 201 -8.66 -9.38 6.70
CA ARG A 201 -10.07 -9.10 6.99
C ARG A 201 -10.39 -9.26 8.48
N LEU A 202 -9.79 -10.23 9.17
CA LEU A 202 -10.06 -10.49 10.58
C LEU A 202 -9.50 -9.39 11.51
N VAL A 203 -8.38 -8.74 11.16
CA VAL A 203 -7.88 -7.57 11.93
C VAL A 203 -8.88 -6.41 11.84
N GLN A 204 -9.43 -6.18 10.65
CA GLN A 204 -10.45 -5.14 10.44
C GLN A 204 -11.80 -5.49 11.09
N TYR A 205 -12.17 -6.77 11.13
CA TYR A 205 -13.32 -7.23 11.90
C TYR A 205 -13.10 -7.18 13.42
N ARG A 206 -11.87 -7.38 13.93
CA ARG A 206 -11.58 -7.24 15.36
C ARG A 206 -11.79 -5.81 15.85
N GLU A 207 -11.31 -4.81 15.11
CA GLU A 207 -11.55 -3.40 15.46
C GLU A 207 -13.05 -3.04 15.39
N ILE A 208 -13.78 -3.53 14.39
CA ILE A 208 -15.23 -3.29 14.27
C ILE A 208 -16.01 -4.01 15.38
N VAL A 209 -15.63 -5.24 15.74
CA VAL A 209 -16.28 -6.02 16.79
C VAL A 209 -16.01 -5.42 18.16
N GLU A 210 -14.80 -4.92 18.45
CA GLU A 210 -14.52 -4.20 19.70
C GLU A 210 -15.31 -2.89 19.80
N ILE A 211 -15.43 -2.14 18.70
CA ILE A 211 -16.27 -0.93 18.65
C ILE A 211 -17.75 -1.29 18.84
N LEU A 212 -18.26 -2.35 18.20
CA LEU A 212 -19.65 -2.80 18.38
C LEU A 212 -19.92 -3.33 19.78
N LEU A 213 -18.98 -4.05 20.40
CA LEU A 213 -19.08 -4.49 21.79
C LEU A 213 -19.09 -3.30 22.75
N LEU A 214 -18.26 -2.29 22.53
CA LEU A 214 -18.27 -1.06 23.31
C LEU A 214 -19.60 -0.30 23.18
N ILE A 215 -20.14 -0.19 21.96
CA ILE A 215 -21.46 0.41 21.73
C ILE A 215 -22.54 -0.42 22.42
N TRP A 216 -22.53 -1.74 22.30
CA TRP A 216 -23.53 -2.62 22.91
C TRP A 216 -23.47 -2.60 24.44
N VAL A 217 -22.26 -2.61 25.03
CA VAL A 217 -22.07 -2.44 26.48
C VAL A 217 -22.53 -1.06 26.95
N CYS A 218 -22.31 0.00 26.17
CA CYS A 218 -22.78 1.34 26.51
C CYS A 218 -24.32 1.42 26.45
N VAL A 219 -24.92 0.92 25.37
CA VAL A 219 -26.39 0.90 25.19
C VAL A 219 -27.07 0.04 26.26
N ILE A 220 -26.50 -1.11 26.63
CA ILE A 220 -27.02 -1.95 27.71
C ILE A 220 -26.86 -1.28 29.07
N LYS A 221 -25.70 -0.67 29.36
CA LYS A 221 -25.50 0.05 30.62
C LYS A 221 -26.48 1.21 30.77
N ASP A 222 -26.71 1.96 29.69
CA ASP A 222 -27.66 3.07 29.68
C ASP A 222 -29.12 2.57 29.79
N PHE A 223 -29.46 1.44 29.17
CA PHE A 223 -30.78 0.81 29.31
C PHE A 223 -31.03 0.24 30.71
N VAL A 224 -30.04 -0.43 31.32
CA VAL A 224 -30.13 -0.93 32.70
C VAL A 224 -30.27 0.23 33.69
N ARG A 225 -29.52 1.32 33.49
CA ARG A 225 -29.66 2.53 34.33
C ARG A 225 -31.04 3.17 34.19
N PHE A 226 -31.60 3.18 32.98
CA PHE A 226 -32.94 3.69 32.71
C PHE A 226 -34.03 2.85 33.40
N VAL A 227 -33.86 1.52 33.41
CA VAL A 227 -34.75 0.59 34.10
C VAL A 227 -34.62 0.71 35.63
N GLU A 228 -33.40 0.84 36.16
CA GLU A 228 -33.16 1.07 37.60
C GLU A 228 -33.76 2.39 38.10
N LEU A 229 -33.75 3.45 37.28
CA LEU A 229 -34.36 4.75 37.59
C LEU A 229 -35.89 4.74 37.53
N GLN A 230 -36.51 3.82 36.78
CA GLN A 230 -37.97 3.70 36.67
C GLN A 230 -38.59 2.73 37.68
N LEU A 231 -37.85 1.71 38.15
CA LEU A 231 -38.42 0.61 38.93
C LEU A 231 -37.99 0.50 40.39
N GLY A 232 -37.13 1.39 40.91
CA GLY A 232 -36.88 1.50 42.35
C GLY A 232 -36.50 0.17 43.03
N PHE A 233 -35.21 -0.15 43.04
CA PHE A 233 -34.60 -1.19 43.90
C PHE A 233 -35.33 -2.55 43.94
N VAL A 234 -35.07 -3.40 42.94
CA VAL A 234 -35.17 -4.85 43.14
C VAL A 234 -33.85 -5.50 42.71
N LYS A 235 -33.09 -5.96 43.71
CA LYS A 235 -31.90 -6.81 43.56
C LYS A 235 -32.27 -8.06 42.76
N LEU A 236 -31.64 -8.26 41.60
CA LEU A 236 -31.56 -9.58 40.99
C LEU A 236 -30.10 -10.05 41.04
N GLU A 237 -29.80 -10.91 42.02
CA GLU A 237 -28.79 -11.94 41.88
C GLU A 237 -29.22 -12.84 40.72
N LEU A 238 -28.39 -13.00 39.68
CA LEU A 238 -28.19 -14.24 38.94
C LEU A 238 -27.18 -14.05 37.80
N PHE A 239 -26.39 -15.11 37.56
CA PHE A 239 -25.35 -15.31 36.54
C PHE A 239 -23.90 -14.98 36.92
N SER A 240 -23.36 -15.83 37.81
CA SER A 240 -22.06 -16.48 37.60
C SER A 240 -22.21 -17.53 36.49
N TRP A 241 -21.41 -17.46 35.43
CA TRP A 241 -20.77 -18.53 34.62
C TRP A 241 -20.13 -17.87 33.40
#